data_AF-A0A947TMP6-F1
#
_entry.id   AF-A0A947TMP6-F1
#
_cell.length_a   1.000
_cell.length_b   1.000
_cell.length_c   1.000
_cell.angle_alpha   90.00
_cell.angle_beta   90.00
_cell.angle_gamma   90.00
#
_symmetry.space_group_name_H-M   'P 1'
#
loop_
_entity.id
_entity.type
_entity.pdbx_description
1 polymer ?
#
loop_
_entity_poly.entity_id
_entity_poly.type
_entity_poly.pdbx_seq_one_letter_code
_entity_poly.pdbx_strand_id
1 'polypeptide(L)'
;MKLPGIKNPDKYVDLYVVDFGDHSGVGFTADEVAELVESEKFKDVKVYRIYKAYLDGRMELKGVPNGIFELEAGMFFYESDETIARGDYKRLTDCAVKTAPPGRAKVHLAKYNDEKFATVLIFPAEYNDQFGRWLLDIDYKTQGAAEGGIEAVKRYYADKPEILERYQLFEQRQIESLTGAELLAATKTAVVR
;
A
#
# COMPACT_ATOMS: atom_id res chain seq x y z
N MET A 1 -12.86 10.05 -19.58
CA MET A 1 -13.51 9.75 -18.29
C MET A 1 -14.71 10.64 -18.01
N LYS A 2 -15.86 10.02 -17.69
CA LYS A 2 -17.05 10.68 -17.13
C LYS A 2 -17.46 9.88 -15.90
N LEU A 3 -17.43 10.50 -14.72
CA LEU A 3 -17.82 9.83 -13.49
C LEU A 3 -19.35 9.81 -13.35
N PRO A 4 -19.94 8.76 -12.75
CA PRO A 4 -21.34 8.77 -12.36
C PRO A 4 -21.58 9.78 -11.23
N GLY A 5 -22.85 10.12 -10.99
CA GLY A 5 -23.22 10.89 -9.80
C GLY A 5 -23.01 10.06 -8.54
N ILE A 6 -22.06 10.46 -7.69
CA ILE A 6 -21.72 9.74 -6.46
C ILE A 6 -22.49 10.32 -5.26
N LYS A 7 -23.06 9.44 -4.43
CA LYS A 7 -23.65 9.78 -3.13
C LYS A 7 -22.67 9.40 -2.02
N ASN A 8 -22.58 10.21 -0.96
CA ASN A 8 -21.62 10.02 0.14
C ASN A 8 -20.17 9.84 -0.34
N PRO A 9 -19.64 10.82 -1.08
CA PRO A 9 -18.38 10.67 -1.82
C PRO A 9 -17.16 10.52 -0.88
N ASP A 10 -17.29 10.93 0.38
CA ASP A 10 -16.31 10.73 1.45
C ASP A 10 -15.96 9.26 1.70
N LYS A 11 -16.90 8.34 1.47
CA LYS A 11 -16.68 6.89 1.65
C LYS A 11 -15.74 6.28 0.62
N TYR A 12 -15.45 7.00 -0.46
CA TYR A 12 -14.60 6.52 -1.53
C TYR A 12 -13.18 7.09 -1.47
N VAL A 13 -12.86 7.92 -0.47
CA VAL A 13 -11.47 8.37 -0.25
C VAL A 13 -10.58 7.14 -0.06
N ASP A 14 -9.40 7.16 -0.69
CA ASP A 14 -8.45 6.05 -0.76
C ASP A 14 -8.89 4.82 -1.59
N LEU A 15 -10.11 4.81 -2.14
CA LEU A 15 -10.51 3.89 -3.20
C LEU A 15 -10.10 4.40 -4.58
N TYR A 16 -10.33 3.57 -5.59
CA TYR A 16 -9.87 3.80 -6.96
C TYR A 16 -11.03 3.98 -7.92
N VAL A 17 -10.77 4.79 -8.94
CA VAL A 17 -11.53 4.88 -10.18
C VAL A 17 -10.74 4.19 -11.27
N VAL A 18 -11.43 3.33 -12.03
CA VAL A 18 -10.87 2.69 -13.22
C VAL A 18 -11.61 3.23 -14.44
N ASP A 19 -10.87 3.85 -15.37
CA ASP A 19 -11.38 4.29 -16.66
C ASP A 19 -11.09 3.19 -17.70
N PHE A 20 -12.15 2.49 -18.11
CA PHE A 20 -12.11 1.42 -19.11
C PHE A 20 -12.16 1.97 -20.56
N GLY A 21 -12.31 3.29 -20.71
CA GLY A 21 -12.31 3.99 -22.00
C GLY A 21 -13.71 4.36 -22.49
N ASP A 22 -14.62 3.39 -22.55
CA ASP A 22 -16.04 3.61 -22.89
C ASP A 22 -16.90 3.99 -21.67
N HIS A 23 -16.47 3.58 -20.48
CA HIS A 23 -17.07 3.93 -19.21
C HIS A 23 -16.03 3.93 -18.08
N SER A 24 -16.44 4.33 -16.88
CA SER A 24 -15.58 4.35 -15.71
C SER A 24 -16.32 3.78 -14.51
N GLY A 25 -15.63 2.97 -13.72
CA GLY A 25 -16.13 2.43 -12.45
C GLY A 25 -15.46 3.12 -11.27
N VAL A 26 -16.23 3.40 -10.23
CA VAL A 26 -15.78 4.10 -9.02
C VAL A 26 -15.90 3.19 -7.81
N GLY A 27 -14.85 3.22 -6.98
CA GLY A 27 -14.86 2.59 -5.68
C GLY A 27 -14.24 1.20 -5.68
N PHE A 28 -13.15 0.97 -6.43
CA PHE A 28 -12.35 -0.26 -6.35
C PHE A 28 -11.31 -0.18 -5.21
N THR A 29 -10.95 -1.30 -4.59
CA THR A 29 -9.81 -1.38 -3.66
C THR A 29 -8.49 -1.50 -4.44
N ALA A 30 -7.35 -1.31 -3.77
CA ALA A 30 -6.05 -1.55 -4.40
C ALA A 30 -5.89 -3.01 -4.85
N ASP A 31 -6.31 -3.99 -4.03
CA ASP A 31 -6.27 -5.41 -4.40
C ASP A 31 -7.08 -5.70 -5.68
N GLU A 32 -8.26 -5.11 -5.81
CA GLU A 32 -9.10 -5.28 -7.00
C GLU A 32 -8.46 -4.66 -8.24
N VAL A 33 -7.86 -3.47 -8.09
CA VAL A 33 -7.15 -2.85 -9.21
C VAL A 33 -5.93 -3.67 -9.60
N ALA A 34 -5.17 -4.20 -8.64
CA ALA A 34 -4.05 -5.09 -8.89
C ALA A 34 -4.49 -6.31 -9.72
N GLU A 35 -5.57 -6.98 -9.31
CA GLU A 35 -6.11 -8.13 -10.05
C GLU A 35 -6.58 -7.74 -11.47
N LEU A 36 -7.18 -6.54 -11.64
CA LEU A 36 -7.58 -6.06 -12.96
C LEU A 36 -6.38 -5.83 -13.87
N VAL A 37 -5.36 -5.08 -13.42
CA VAL A 37 -4.22 -4.71 -14.28
C VAL A 37 -3.31 -5.90 -14.61
N GLU A 38 -3.29 -6.95 -13.77
CA GLU A 38 -2.63 -8.22 -14.07
C GLU A 38 -3.33 -8.99 -15.22
N SER A 39 -4.62 -8.74 -15.45
CA SER A 39 -5.35 -9.39 -16.54
C SER A 39 -5.01 -8.77 -17.90
N GLU A 40 -4.73 -9.61 -18.90
CA GLU A 40 -4.50 -9.16 -20.28
C GLU A 40 -5.64 -8.28 -20.83
N LYS A 41 -6.86 -8.51 -20.35
CA LYS A 41 -8.05 -7.77 -20.78
C LYS A 41 -8.02 -6.30 -20.32
N PHE A 42 -7.43 -6.00 -19.18
CA PHE A 42 -7.50 -4.67 -18.54
C PHE A 42 -6.12 -4.05 -18.29
N LYS A 43 -5.04 -4.60 -18.83
CA LYS A 43 -3.67 -4.06 -18.66
C LYS A 43 -3.48 -2.59 -19.03
N ASP A 44 -4.30 -2.07 -19.96
CA ASP A 44 -4.20 -0.70 -20.49
C ASP A 44 -5.24 0.27 -19.92
N VAL A 45 -6.02 -0.13 -18.90
CA VAL A 45 -6.98 0.78 -18.24
C VAL A 45 -6.24 1.91 -17.53
N LYS A 46 -6.91 3.05 -17.35
CA LYS A 46 -6.33 4.16 -16.57
C LYS A 46 -6.85 4.10 -15.15
N VAL A 47 -5.93 4.05 -14.21
CA VAL A 47 -6.23 4.00 -12.78
C VAL A 47 -6.03 5.36 -12.14
N TYR A 48 -6.97 5.73 -11.29
CA TYR A 48 -6.89 6.94 -10.48
C TYR A 48 -7.26 6.63 -9.03
N ARG A 49 -6.47 7.11 -8.07
CA ARG A 49 -6.82 7.07 -6.65
C ARG A 49 -7.62 8.31 -6.28
N ILE A 50 -8.66 8.12 -5.48
CA ILE A 50 -9.46 9.22 -4.93
C ILE A 50 -8.72 9.80 -3.74
N TYR A 51 -8.11 10.96 -3.94
CA TYR A 51 -7.33 11.66 -2.90
C TYR A 51 -8.22 12.47 -1.97
N LYS A 52 -9.24 13.14 -2.53
CA LYS A 52 -10.26 13.87 -1.77
C LYS A 52 -11.62 13.76 -2.44
N ALA A 53 -12.65 13.87 -1.63
CA ALA A 53 -14.04 13.89 -2.06
C ALA A 53 -14.79 15.02 -1.34
N TYR A 54 -15.67 15.71 -2.06
CA TYR A 54 -16.46 16.84 -1.56
C TYR A 54 -17.94 16.49 -1.53
N LEU A 55 -18.70 17.07 -0.59
CA LEU A 55 -20.14 16.82 -0.42
C LEU A 55 -20.98 17.06 -1.69
N ASP A 56 -20.50 17.90 -2.60
CA ASP A 56 -21.14 18.19 -3.89
C ASP A 56 -20.88 17.13 -4.98
N GLY A 57 -20.17 16.04 -4.64
CA GLY A 57 -19.84 14.95 -5.54
C GLY A 57 -18.54 15.14 -6.33
N ARG A 58 -17.85 16.28 -6.19
CA ARG A 58 -16.52 16.46 -6.80
C ARG A 58 -15.47 15.59 -6.11
N MET A 59 -14.46 15.17 -6.87
CA MET A 59 -13.33 14.38 -6.38
C MET A 59 -12.01 14.92 -6.94
N GLU A 60 -10.97 14.90 -6.11
CA GLU A 60 -9.58 15.07 -6.55
C GLU A 60 -8.97 13.69 -6.80
N LEU A 61 -8.53 13.47 -8.04
CA LEU A 61 -7.98 12.20 -8.49
C LEU A 61 -6.47 12.30 -8.70
N LYS A 62 -5.72 11.32 -8.20
CA LYS A 62 -4.29 11.14 -8.47
C LYS A 62 -4.13 9.99 -9.46
N GLY A 63 -3.54 10.26 -10.63
CA GLY A 63 -3.24 9.20 -11.60
C GLY A 63 -2.23 8.21 -11.01
N VAL A 64 -2.49 6.92 -11.21
CA VAL A 64 -1.65 5.83 -10.70
C VAL A 64 -1.18 4.99 -11.88
N PRO A 65 0.14 4.91 -12.16
CA PRO A 65 0.66 4.07 -13.23
C PRO A 65 0.40 2.60 -12.93
N ASN A 66 -0.07 1.82 -13.92
CA ASN A 66 -0.42 0.40 -13.71
C ASN A 66 0.77 -0.43 -13.20
N GLY A 67 1.98 -0.15 -13.71
CA GLY A 67 3.20 -0.82 -13.26
C GLY A 67 3.55 -0.62 -11.78
N ILE A 68 2.87 0.26 -11.04
CA ILE A 68 3.09 0.40 -9.59
C ILE A 68 2.56 -0.80 -8.81
N PHE A 69 1.50 -1.46 -9.29
CA PHE A 69 0.87 -2.59 -8.61
C PHE A 69 1.72 -3.87 -8.67
N GLU A 70 2.75 -3.88 -9.53
CA GLU A 70 3.74 -4.95 -9.62
C GLU A 70 4.99 -4.69 -8.76
N LEU A 71 5.07 -3.53 -8.11
CA LEU A 71 6.25 -3.09 -7.38
C LEU A 71 6.02 -3.14 -5.87
N GLU A 72 7.10 -3.39 -5.14
CA GLU A 72 7.15 -3.20 -3.70
C GLU A 72 7.88 -1.89 -3.37
N ALA A 73 7.36 -1.17 -2.38
CA ALA A 73 8.04 -0.07 -1.71
C ALA A 73 8.32 -0.46 -0.26
N GLY A 74 9.18 0.28 0.41
CA GLY A 74 9.49 -0.02 1.79
C GLY A 74 10.03 1.17 2.55
N MET A 75 10.10 1.01 3.87
CA MET A 75 10.70 1.92 4.83
C MET A 75 11.77 1.16 5.61
N PHE A 76 12.96 1.72 5.67
CA PHE A 76 14.16 1.13 6.25
C PHE A 76 14.63 2.03 7.37
N PHE A 77 14.71 1.48 8.58
CA PHE A 77 15.18 2.19 9.76
C PHE A 77 16.49 1.56 10.20
N TYR A 78 17.59 2.28 9.97
CA TYR A 78 18.94 1.77 10.20
C TYR A 78 19.41 2.04 11.61
N GLU A 79 20.10 1.07 12.19
CA GLU A 79 20.73 1.17 13.51
C GLU A 79 22.09 0.49 13.50
N SER A 80 23.02 0.97 14.32
CA SER A 80 24.36 0.36 14.44
C SER A 80 24.45 -0.69 15.54
N ASP A 81 23.46 -0.73 16.44
CA ASP A 81 23.41 -1.65 17.58
C ASP A 81 22.26 -2.65 17.41
N GLU A 82 22.56 -3.94 17.55
CA GLU A 82 21.58 -5.02 17.39
C GLU A 82 20.45 -4.96 18.42
N THR A 83 20.75 -4.57 19.65
CA THR A 83 19.76 -4.49 20.74
C THR A 83 18.75 -3.38 20.45
N ILE A 84 19.23 -2.23 19.99
CA ILE A 84 18.36 -1.12 19.57
C ILE A 84 17.51 -1.56 18.36
N ALA A 85 18.12 -2.16 17.34
CA ALA A 85 17.41 -2.63 16.15
C ALA A 85 16.30 -3.65 16.48
N ARG A 86 16.57 -4.61 17.39
CA ARG A 86 15.56 -5.56 17.90
C ARG A 86 14.43 -4.85 18.64
N GLY A 87 14.77 -3.85 19.45
CA GLY A 87 13.78 -3.00 20.13
C GLY A 87 12.87 -2.30 19.14
N ASP A 88 13.43 -1.72 18.08
CA ASP A 88 12.72 -1.00 17.03
C ASP A 88 11.80 -1.92 16.22
N TYR A 89 12.30 -3.10 15.86
CA TYR A 89 11.52 -4.16 15.20
C TYR A 89 10.32 -4.55 16.07
N LYS A 90 10.55 -4.85 17.35
CA LYS A 90 9.50 -5.28 18.26
C LYS A 90 8.44 -4.18 18.45
N ARG A 91 8.85 -2.92 18.60
CA ARG A 91 7.91 -1.79 18.71
C ARG A 91 7.02 -1.69 17.47
N LEU A 92 7.58 -1.84 16.27
CA LEU A 92 6.81 -1.79 15.03
C LEU A 92 5.76 -2.90 14.97
N THR A 93 6.16 -4.15 15.25
CA THR A 93 5.25 -5.29 15.22
C THR A 93 4.19 -5.21 16.31
N ASP A 94 4.53 -4.73 17.50
CA ASP A 94 3.57 -4.53 18.60
C ASP A 94 2.56 -3.42 18.26
N CYS A 95 2.99 -2.33 17.62
CA CYS A 95 2.09 -1.27 17.16
C CYS A 95 1.10 -1.78 16.11
N ALA A 96 1.55 -2.64 15.19
CA ALA A 96 0.68 -3.23 14.17
C ALA A 96 -0.43 -4.12 14.73
N VAL A 97 -0.25 -4.69 15.92
CA VAL A 97 -1.32 -5.42 16.64
C VAL A 97 -2.37 -4.46 17.20
N LYS A 98 -1.96 -3.28 17.67
CA LYS A 98 -2.86 -2.29 18.28
C LYS A 98 -3.59 -1.44 17.25
N THR A 99 -2.90 -1.09 16.18
CA THR A 99 -3.40 -0.25 15.10
C THR A 99 -3.02 -0.93 13.80
N ALA A 100 -4.00 -1.56 13.17
CA ALA A 100 -3.76 -2.35 11.98
C ALA A 100 -3.13 -1.51 10.85
N PRO A 101 -2.20 -2.08 10.07
CA PRO A 101 -1.64 -1.42 8.91
C PRO A 101 -2.69 -1.26 7.79
N PRO A 102 -2.43 -0.37 6.83
CA PRO A 102 -3.33 -0.13 5.70
C PRO A 102 -3.40 -1.27 4.68
N GLY A 103 -2.45 -2.21 4.72
CA GLY A 103 -2.35 -3.34 3.80
C GLY A 103 -1.46 -4.43 4.36
N ARG A 104 -1.32 -5.54 3.62
CA ARG A 104 -0.31 -6.56 3.90
C ARG A 104 1.09 -5.96 3.76
N ALA A 105 1.98 -6.34 4.68
CA ALA A 105 3.38 -5.93 4.63
C ALA A 105 4.29 -6.95 5.32
N LYS A 106 5.55 -7.00 4.88
CA LYS A 106 6.60 -7.78 5.50
C LYS A 106 7.38 -6.87 6.44
N VAL A 107 7.65 -7.32 7.65
CA VAL A 107 8.61 -6.68 8.56
C VAL A 107 9.78 -7.62 8.76
N HIS A 108 10.99 -7.16 8.46
CA HIS A 108 12.22 -7.90 8.71
C HIS A 108 13.10 -7.16 9.70
N LEU A 109 13.76 -7.90 10.58
CA LEU A 109 15.00 -7.45 11.21
C LEU A 109 16.16 -8.01 10.39
N ALA A 110 16.93 -7.13 9.77
CA ALA A 110 18.02 -7.49 8.88
C ALA A 110 19.37 -7.02 9.42
N LYS A 111 20.40 -7.84 9.22
CA LYS A 111 21.80 -7.55 9.52
C LYS A 111 22.61 -7.49 8.23
N TYR A 112 23.22 -6.34 7.96
CA TYR A 112 24.15 -6.16 6.84
C TYR A 112 25.57 -6.55 7.25
N ASN A 113 25.98 -6.14 8.45
CA ASN A 113 27.23 -6.50 9.11
C ASN A 113 27.11 -6.22 10.63
N ASP A 114 28.19 -6.40 11.38
CA ASP A 114 28.19 -6.24 12.85
C ASP A 114 27.91 -4.80 13.34
N GLU A 115 27.95 -3.81 12.46
CA GLU A 115 27.73 -2.39 12.78
C GLU A 115 26.55 -1.79 11.99
N LYS A 116 25.78 -2.62 11.29
CA LYS A 116 24.66 -2.15 10.45
C LYS A 116 23.51 -3.14 10.44
N PHE A 117 22.44 -2.74 11.11
CA PHE A 117 21.15 -3.43 11.19
C PHE A 117 20.06 -2.56 10.59
N ALA A 118 18.94 -3.18 10.21
CA ALA A 118 17.77 -2.46 9.76
C ALA A 118 16.48 -3.15 10.21
N THR A 119 15.55 -2.36 10.75
CA THR A 119 14.13 -2.73 10.74
C THR A 119 13.56 -2.32 9.39
N VAL A 120 13.06 -3.30 8.63
CA VAL A 120 12.61 -3.12 7.25
C VAL A 120 11.13 -3.41 7.17
N LEU A 121 10.35 -2.47 6.68
CA LEU A 121 8.93 -2.62 6.37
C LEU A 121 8.75 -2.60 4.85
N ILE A 122 8.26 -3.67 4.23
CA ILE A 122 8.07 -3.81 2.77
C ILE A 122 6.59 -4.06 2.48
N PHE A 123 6.02 -3.31 1.53
CA PHE A 123 4.61 -3.34 1.17
C PHE A 123 4.39 -3.09 -0.33
N PRO A 124 3.21 -3.41 -0.89
CA PRO A 124 2.89 -3.06 -2.27
C PRO A 124 2.95 -1.53 -2.49
N ALA A 125 3.57 -1.10 -3.58
CA ALA A 125 4.00 0.29 -3.77
C ALA A 125 2.85 1.30 -3.88
N GLU A 126 1.66 0.87 -4.28
CA GLU A 126 0.44 1.68 -4.29
C GLU A 126 -0.02 2.13 -2.89
N TYR A 127 0.46 1.46 -1.84
CA TYR A 127 0.21 1.81 -0.44
C TYR A 127 1.25 2.76 0.17
N ASN A 128 2.23 3.24 -0.59
CA ASN A 128 3.34 4.04 -0.06
C ASN A 128 2.89 5.23 0.80
N ASP A 129 1.91 5.99 0.33
CA ASP A 129 1.39 7.15 1.06
C ASP A 129 0.62 6.73 2.33
N GLN A 130 -0.09 5.60 2.29
CA GLN A 130 -0.88 5.06 3.42
C GLN A 130 0.04 4.53 4.52
N PHE A 131 1.09 3.77 4.17
CA PHE A 131 2.05 3.28 5.17
C PHE A 131 2.84 4.42 5.79
N GLY A 132 3.21 5.44 5.01
CA GLY A 132 3.83 6.65 5.55
C GLY A 132 2.95 7.34 6.58
N ARG A 133 1.65 7.52 6.30
CA ARG A 133 0.70 8.09 7.27
C ARG A 133 0.51 7.18 8.49
N TRP A 134 0.33 5.89 8.27
CA TRP A 134 0.14 4.93 9.35
C TRP A 134 1.31 4.95 10.34
N LEU A 135 2.56 4.97 9.84
CA LEU A 135 3.76 5.11 10.68
C LEU A 135 3.74 6.39 11.53
N LEU A 136 3.25 7.50 10.98
CA LEU A 136 3.07 8.74 11.72
C LEU A 136 1.95 8.63 12.77
N ASP A 137 0.83 8.00 12.42
CA ASP A 137 -0.34 7.84 13.30
C ASP A 137 -0.03 6.94 14.51
N ILE A 138 0.83 5.93 14.33
CA ILE A 138 1.32 5.08 15.44
C ILE A 138 2.54 5.67 16.17
N ASP A 139 2.93 6.91 15.83
CA ASP A 139 4.12 7.62 16.32
C ASP A 139 5.40 6.77 16.26
N TYR A 140 5.56 5.98 15.18
CA TYR A 140 6.72 5.12 15.04
C TYR A 140 7.94 5.94 14.62
N LYS A 141 8.93 5.99 15.51
CA LYS A 141 10.19 6.69 15.33
C LYS A 141 11.36 5.83 15.83
N THR A 142 12.47 5.93 15.12
CA THR A 142 13.77 5.34 15.45
C THR A 142 14.80 6.46 15.63
N GLN A 143 15.98 6.14 16.16
CA GLN A 143 17.01 7.17 16.40
C GLN A 143 17.91 7.34 15.18
N GLY A 144 18.16 6.26 14.44
CA GLY A 144 18.99 6.27 13.25
C GLY A 144 18.30 6.79 11.99
N ALA A 145 19.05 6.71 10.89
CA ALA A 145 18.59 7.18 9.58
C ALA A 145 17.44 6.33 9.06
N ALA A 146 16.48 6.98 8.41
CA ALA A 146 15.39 6.32 7.70
C ALA A 146 15.52 6.54 6.19
N GLU A 147 15.25 5.50 5.42
CA GLU A 147 15.18 5.54 3.97
C GLU A 147 13.88 4.89 3.48
N GLY A 148 13.29 5.41 2.42
CA GLY A 148 12.04 4.87 1.87
C GLY A 148 11.98 4.81 0.36
N GLY A 149 11.05 3.99 -0.14
CA GLY A 149 10.67 3.89 -1.55
C GLY A 149 11.12 2.60 -2.24
N ILE A 150 10.82 2.54 -3.55
CA ILE A 150 11.00 1.34 -4.38
C ILE A 150 12.47 0.99 -4.56
N GLU A 151 13.33 1.99 -4.76
CA GLU A 151 14.77 1.76 -4.96
C GLU A 151 15.47 1.22 -3.71
N ALA A 152 14.97 1.56 -2.52
CA ALA A 152 15.47 1.00 -1.26
C ALA A 152 15.19 -0.50 -1.17
N VAL A 153 13.99 -0.93 -1.57
CA VAL A 153 13.62 -2.36 -1.64
C VAL A 153 14.46 -3.11 -2.67
N LYS A 154 14.67 -2.53 -3.86
CA LYS A 154 15.54 -3.14 -4.89
C LYS A 154 16.96 -3.37 -4.37
N ARG A 155 17.55 -2.37 -3.71
CA ARG A 155 18.88 -2.52 -3.10
C ARG A 155 18.89 -3.56 -1.99
N TYR A 156 17.88 -3.56 -1.11
CA TYR A 156 17.75 -4.55 -0.06
C TYR A 156 17.76 -5.99 -0.58
N TYR A 157 17.03 -6.26 -1.67
CA TYR A 157 17.03 -7.58 -2.30
C TYR A 157 18.33 -7.91 -3.03
N ALA A 158 19.02 -6.91 -3.59
CA ALA A 158 20.34 -7.11 -4.21
C ALA A 158 21.42 -7.41 -3.17
N ASP A 159 21.42 -6.69 -2.05
CA ASP A 159 22.41 -6.79 -0.97
C ASP A 159 22.29 -8.11 -0.19
N LYS A 160 21.10 -8.72 -0.17
CA LYS A 160 20.80 -9.99 0.53
C LYS A 160 21.33 -10.03 1.97
N PRO A 161 20.97 -9.05 2.82
CA PRO A 161 21.40 -9.05 4.22
C PRO A 161 20.87 -10.30 4.93
N GLU A 162 21.55 -10.70 6.01
CA GLU A 162 21.09 -11.78 6.87
C GLU A 162 19.77 -11.35 7.54
N ILE A 163 18.73 -12.18 7.43
CA ILE A 163 17.45 -11.88 8.06
C ILE A 163 17.39 -12.60 9.39
N LEU A 164 17.48 -11.83 10.47
CA LEU A 164 17.45 -12.33 11.84
C LEU A 164 16.04 -12.69 12.29
N GLU A 165 15.05 -11.87 11.92
CA GLU A 165 13.63 -12.09 12.23
C GLU A 165 12.71 -11.65 11.09
N ARG A 166 11.53 -12.28 11.00
CA ARG A 166 10.49 -11.96 10.02
C ARG A 166 9.12 -11.96 10.68
N TYR A 167 8.29 -11.02 10.27
CA TYR A 167 6.89 -10.96 10.65
C TYR A 167 6.03 -10.49 9.48
N GLN A 168 4.86 -11.09 9.30
CA GLN A 168 3.90 -10.71 8.28
C GLN A 168 2.78 -9.90 8.94
N LEU A 169 2.58 -8.68 8.45
CA LEU A 169 1.46 -7.85 8.82
C LEU A 169 0.27 -8.12 7.89
N PHE A 170 -0.93 -7.98 8.45
CA PHE A 170 -2.20 -8.15 7.75
C PHE A 170 -3.07 -6.92 8.01
N GLU A 171 -3.78 -6.42 6.99
CA GLU A 171 -4.74 -5.33 7.21
C GLU A 171 -5.92 -5.79 8.07
N GLN A 172 -6.50 -4.85 8.81
CA GLN A 172 -7.83 -5.04 9.39
C GLN A 172 -8.84 -4.62 8.32
N ARG A 173 -9.34 -5.60 7.57
CA ARG A 173 -10.25 -5.36 6.45
C ARG A 173 -11.50 -4.60 6.90
N GLN A 174 -11.62 -3.34 6.50
CA GLN A 174 -12.87 -2.58 6.62
C GLN A 174 -13.78 -2.76 5.40
N ILE A 175 -13.22 -3.13 4.24
CA ILE A 175 -13.93 -3.32 2.98
C ILE A 175 -13.47 -4.64 2.38
N GLU A 176 -14.42 -5.50 1.99
CA GLU A 176 -14.13 -6.77 1.32
C GLU A 176 -13.84 -6.52 -0.17
N SER A 177 -12.70 -7.04 -0.64
CA SER A 177 -12.29 -7.01 -2.05
C SER A 177 -13.01 -8.12 -2.81
N LEU A 178 -13.65 -7.76 -3.92
CA LEU A 178 -14.19 -8.69 -4.91
C LEU A 178 -13.05 -9.39 -5.64
N THR A 179 -13.27 -10.63 -6.07
CA THR A 179 -12.27 -11.39 -6.85
C THR A 179 -12.92 -12.14 -7.99
N GLY A 180 -12.13 -12.48 -9.01
CA GLY A 180 -12.52 -13.33 -10.14
C GLY A 180 -13.81 -12.88 -10.83
N ALA A 181 -14.82 -13.75 -10.83
CA ALA A 181 -16.09 -13.49 -11.52
C ALA A 181 -16.86 -12.29 -10.94
N GLU A 182 -16.76 -12.06 -9.61
CA GLU A 182 -17.44 -10.95 -8.94
C GLU A 182 -16.81 -9.61 -9.34
N LEU A 183 -15.48 -9.56 -9.37
CA LEU A 183 -14.73 -8.40 -9.84
C LEU A 183 -15.02 -8.12 -11.32
N LEU A 184 -15.03 -9.15 -12.16
CA LEU A 184 -15.40 -9.02 -13.57
C LEU A 184 -16.82 -8.49 -13.77
N ALA A 185 -17.77 -8.88 -12.92
CA ALA A 185 -19.13 -8.34 -12.97
C ALA A 185 -19.14 -6.86 -12.55
N ALA A 186 -18.39 -6.51 -11.49
CA ALA A 186 -18.23 -5.13 -11.02
C ALA A 186 -17.59 -4.19 -12.05
N THR A 187 -16.75 -4.70 -12.96
CA THR A 187 -16.23 -3.87 -14.07
C THR A 187 -17.32 -3.29 -14.95
N LYS A 188 -18.55 -3.83 -14.93
CA LYS A 188 -19.68 -3.32 -15.73
C LYS A 188 -20.56 -2.32 -14.99
N THR A 189 -20.27 -2.03 -13.72
CA THR A 189 -21.04 -1.09 -12.91
C THR A 189 -20.30 0.23 -12.77
N ALA A 190 -21.05 1.34 -12.79
CA ALA A 190 -20.46 2.67 -12.65
C ALA A 190 -19.99 2.94 -11.20
N VAL A 191 -20.68 2.34 -10.23
CA VAL A 191 -20.37 2.42 -8.80
C VAL A 191 -20.32 1.00 -8.27
N VAL A 192 -19.16 0.60 -7.74
CA VAL A 192 -18.91 -0.77 -7.27
C VAL A 192 -19.47 -1.00 -5.86
N ARG A 193 -19.62 0.08 -5.08
CA ARG A 193 -19.98 0.06 -3.66
C ARG A 193 -20.91 1.21 -3.30
#